data_AF-A0A9P1AIZ3-F1
#
_entry.id   AF-A0A9P1AIZ3-F1
#
_cell.length_a   1.000
_cell.length_b   1.000
_cell.length_c   1.000
_cell.angle_alpha   90.00
_cell.angle_beta   90.00
_cell.angle_gamma   90.00
#
_symmetry.space_group_name_H-M   'P 1'
#
loop_
_entity.id
_entity.type
_entity.pdbx_description
1 polymer ?
#
loop_
_entity_poly.entity_id
_entity_poly.type
_entity_poly.pdbx_seq_one_letter_code
_entity_poly.pdbx_strand_id
1 'polypeptide(L)'
;MANRNVCSLICHINVRIGWTIFGILFGISAILTYSIKFKNWSATGTCAIATLFACQTLWMYWALKKNTIVNWSRRTFAWMIWPNIFIGLLGLLLCLVCYIFAGITHQGAGSIQAMYGENLWFTGSWSLVITKWTWQNAFFARKYAKKLGGGAVEGSEVSVAEEDVEVGK
;
A
#
# COMPACT_ATOMS: atom_id res chain seq x y z
N MET A 1 1.46 0.05 -35.21
CA MET A 1 0.69 0.84 -34.21
C MET A 1 0.93 0.35 -32.76
N ALA A 2 2.08 -0.27 -32.44
CA ALA A 2 2.35 -0.89 -31.12
C ALA A 2 3.02 0.05 -30.08
N ASN A 3 3.52 1.21 -30.50
CA ASN A 3 4.42 2.05 -29.67
C ASN A 3 3.68 2.92 -28.63
N ARG A 4 2.41 3.28 -28.87
CA ARG A 4 1.62 4.11 -27.94
C ARG A 4 1.26 3.36 -26.65
N ASN A 5 0.92 2.07 -26.76
CA ASN A 5 0.49 1.26 -25.62
C ASN A 5 1.66 0.94 -24.66
N VAL A 6 2.86 0.73 -25.19
CA VAL A 6 4.07 0.50 -24.39
C VAL A 6 4.50 1.77 -23.66
N CYS A 7 4.51 2.93 -24.34
CA CYS A 7 4.83 4.22 -23.69
C CYS A 7 3.82 4.58 -22.59
N SER A 8 2.53 4.37 -22.81
CA SER A 8 1.48 4.61 -21.80
C SER A 8 1.68 3.70 -20.57
N LEU A 9 1.98 2.41 -20.79
CA LEU A 9 2.22 1.46 -19.70
C LEU A 9 3.48 1.80 -18.89
N ILE A 10 4.58 2.20 -19.56
CA ILE A 10 5.84 2.61 -18.93
C ILE A 10 5.66 3.92 -18.16
N CYS A 11 4.92 4.88 -18.72
CA CYS A 11 4.59 6.13 -18.04
C CYS A 11 3.80 5.85 -16.75
N HIS A 12 2.78 5.02 -16.84
CA HIS A 12 1.92 4.67 -15.71
C HIS A 12 2.66 3.91 -14.59
N ILE A 13 3.61 3.01 -14.91
CA ILE A 13 4.42 2.35 -13.88
C ILE A 13 5.45 3.31 -13.23
N ASN A 14 6.05 4.21 -14.01
CA ASN A 14 6.97 5.21 -13.47
C ASN A 14 6.27 6.18 -12.53
N VAL A 15 5.04 6.61 -12.85
CA VAL A 15 4.21 7.45 -11.96
C VAL A 15 3.90 6.71 -10.65
N ARG A 16 3.52 5.43 -10.72
CA ARG A 16 3.25 4.60 -9.54
C ARG A 16 4.50 4.43 -8.66
N ILE A 17 5.67 4.25 -9.26
CA ILE A 17 6.96 4.22 -8.56
C ILE A 17 7.20 5.55 -7.84
N GLY A 18 7.07 6.68 -8.56
CA GLY A 18 7.24 8.01 -7.98
C GLY A 18 6.31 8.27 -6.79
N TRP A 19 5.03 7.93 -6.93
CA TRP A 19 4.06 8.04 -5.84
C TRP A 19 4.41 7.17 -4.62
N THR A 20 4.94 5.97 -4.86
CA THR A 20 5.37 5.07 -3.78
C THR A 20 6.59 5.62 -3.05
N ILE A 21 7.57 6.18 -3.77
CA ILE A 21 8.75 6.83 -3.19
C ILE A 21 8.32 8.02 -2.32
N PHE A 22 7.40 8.85 -2.80
CA PHE A 22 6.84 9.96 -2.01
C PHE A 22 6.19 9.45 -0.72
N GLY A 23 5.42 8.36 -0.79
CA GLY A 23 4.84 7.71 0.39
C GLY A 23 5.89 7.21 1.40
N ILE A 24 7.00 6.65 0.92
CA ILE A 24 8.11 6.20 1.78
C ILE A 24 8.79 7.39 2.48
N LEU A 25 9.07 8.47 1.74
CA LEU A 25 9.68 9.68 2.30
C LEU A 25 8.77 10.31 3.37
N PHE A 26 7.46 10.36 3.11
CA PHE A 26 6.48 10.80 4.10
C PHE A 26 6.46 9.90 5.34
N GLY A 27 6.52 8.57 5.14
CA GLY A 27 6.62 7.60 6.23
C GLY A 27 7.87 7.80 7.09
N ILE A 28 9.05 7.95 6.50
CA ILE A 28 10.31 8.21 7.22
C ILE A 28 10.23 9.52 8.02
N SER A 29 9.72 10.59 7.41
CA SER A 29 9.52 11.87 8.09
C SER A 29 8.58 11.74 9.29
N ALA A 30 7.48 10.99 9.13
CA ALA A 30 6.54 10.72 10.20
C ALA A 30 7.14 9.87 11.33
N ILE A 31 7.93 8.84 11.02
CA ILE A 31 8.66 8.03 12.03
C ILE A 31 9.54 8.93 12.90
N LEU A 32 10.34 9.82 12.29
CA LEU A 32 11.21 10.76 13.01
C LEU A 32 10.39 11.74 13.84
N THR A 33 9.29 12.25 13.29
CA THR A 33 8.44 13.22 13.98
C THR A 33 7.75 12.61 15.19
N TYR A 34 7.19 11.40 15.07
CA TYR A 34 6.52 10.72 16.19
C TYR A 34 7.50 10.24 17.26
N SER A 35 8.70 9.78 16.88
CA SER A 35 9.69 9.29 17.83
C SER A 35 10.40 10.42 18.59
N ILE A 36 10.83 11.47 17.91
CA ILE A 36 11.65 12.54 18.51
C ILE A 36 10.77 13.62 19.15
N LYS A 37 9.81 14.17 18.39
CA LYS A 37 9.04 15.34 18.82
C LYS A 37 7.88 14.97 19.72
N PHE A 38 7.06 14.01 19.27
CA PHE A 38 5.80 13.70 19.93
C PHE A 38 5.90 12.55 20.96
N LYS A 39 6.96 11.75 20.90
CA LYS A 39 7.19 10.56 21.75
C LYS A 39 5.99 9.58 21.75
N ASN A 40 5.34 9.41 20.60
CA ASN A 40 4.23 8.48 20.41
C ASN A 40 4.76 7.20 19.77
N TRP A 41 5.11 6.23 20.60
CA TRP A 41 5.76 4.99 20.17
C TRP A 41 4.80 4.08 19.41
N SER A 42 3.50 4.10 19.74
CA SER A 42 2.49 3.33 19.02
C SER A 42 2.33 3.81 17.58
N ALA A 43 2.26 5.12 17.37
CA ALA A 43 2.22 5.72 16.04
C ALA A 43 3.54 5.52 15.28
N THR A 44 4.69 5.62 15.96
CA THR A 44 5.99 5.30 15.35
C THR A 44 6.04 3.85 14.84
N GLY A 45 5.60 2.89 15.66
CA GLY A 45 5.62 1.47 15.28
C GLY A 45 4.71 1.18 14.08
N THR A 46 3.46 1.65 14.13
CA THR A 46 2.50 1.46 13.02
C THR A 46 2.95 2.17 11.74
N CYS A 47 3.53 3.37 11.85
CA CYS A 47 4.11 4.09 10.72
C CYS A 47 5.33 3.36 10.12
N ALA A 48 6.20 2.81 10.95
CA ALA A 48 7.35 2.01 10.50
C ALA A 48 6.90 0.78 9.73
N ILE A 49 5.92 0.04 10.25
CA ILE A 49 5.32 -1.12 9.57
C ILE A 49 4.70 -0.70 8.23
N ALA A 50 3.93 0.39 8.20
CA ALA A 50 3.35 0.91 6.97
C ALA A 50 4.43 1.24 5.91
N THR A 51 5.53 1.86 6.35
CA THR A 51 6.66 2.22 5.49
C THR A 51 7.36 0.99 4.93
N LEU A 52 7.51 -0.08 5.72
CA LEU A 52 8.05 -1.36 5.22
C LEU A 52 7.19 -1.96 4.11
N PHE A 53 5.86 -1.93 4.23
CA PHE A 53 4.97 -2.41 3.17
C PHE A 53 4.98 -1.51 1.93
N ALA A 54 5.19 -0.20 2.09
CA ALA A 54 5.43 0.70 0.97
C ALA A 54 6.75 0.35 0.25
N CYS A 55 7.82 0.03 0.98
CA CYS A 55 9.07 -0.47 0.40
C CYS A 55 8.86 -1.80 -0.35
N GLN A 56 8.07 -2.72 0.19
CA GLN A 56 7.69 -3.96 -0.51
C GLN A 56 6.93 -3.67 -1.81
N THR A 57 6.04 -2.66 -1.80
CA THR A 57 5.33 -2.20 -3.00
C THR A 57 6.31 -1.71 -4.06
N LEU A 58 7.27 -0.88 -3.66
CA LEU A 58 8.30 -0.34 -4.55
C LEU A 58 9.14 -1.47 -5.17
N TRP A 59 9.52 -2.46 -4.37
CA TRP A 59 10.23 -3.65 -4.85
C TRP A 59 9.45 -4.40 -5.94
N MET A 60 8.14 -4.57 -5.77
CA MET A 60 7.30 -5.18 -6.81
C MET A 60 7.20 -4.34 -8.09
N TYR A 61 7.06 -3.02 -7.97
CA TYR A 61 7.04 -2.16 -9.15
C TYR A 61 8.37 -2.16 -9.89
N TRP A 62 9.50 -2.25 -9.19
CA TRP A 62 10.80 -2.47 -9.82
C TRP A 62 10.93 -3.85 -10.45
N ALA A 63 10.46 -4.90 -9.79
CA ALA A 63 10.45 -6.24 -10.37
C ALA A 63 9.61 -6.31 -11.66
N LEU A 64 8.50 -5.56 -11.72
CA LEU A 64 7.71 -5.40 -12.93
C LEU A 64 8.48 -4.64 -14.02
N LYS A 65 9.09 -3.51 -13.67
CA LYS A 65 9.85 -2.68 -14.62
C LYS A 65 11.03 -3.44 -15.24
N LYS A 66 11.66 -4.33 -14.47
CA LYS A 66 12.75 -5.22 -14.93
C LYS A 66 12.25 -6.52 -15.57
N ASN A 67 10.94 -6.70 -15.74
CA ASN A 67 10.31 -7.94 -16.19
C ASN A 67 10.71 -9.19 -15.39
N THR A 68 11.23 -9.05 -14.16
CA THR A 68 11.67 -10.17 -13.32
C THR A 68 10.50 -10.97 -12.74
N ILE A 69 9.31 -10.35 -12.68
CA ILE A 69 8.06 -10.97 -12.20
C ILE A 69 7.68 -12.24 -12.98
N VAL A 70 8.06 -12.35 -14.26
CA VAL A 70 7.72 -13.53 -15.09
C VAL A 70 8.40 -14.81 -14.60
N ASN A 71 9.52 -14.69 -13.89
CA ASN A 71 10.28 -15.81 -13.34
C ASN A 71 9.79 -16.24 -11.95
N TRP A 72 8.77 -15.57 -11.40
CA TRP A 72 8.31 -15.86 -10.05
C TRP A 72 7.41 -17.09 -10.03
N SER A 73 7.66 -17.98 -9.07
CA SER A 73 6.85 -19.18 -8.89
C SER A 73 5.44 -18.84 -8.40
N ARG A 74 4.48 -19.72 -8.66
CA ARG A 74 3.11 -19.60 -8.11
C ARG A 74 3.09 -19.54 -6.59
N ARG A 75 4.04 -20.25 -5.93
CA ARG A 75 4.22 -20.21 -4.47
C ARG A 75 4.64 -18.81 -4.00
N THR A 76 5.54 -18.15 -4.74
CA THR A 76 5.96 -16.77 -4.43
C THR A 76 4.77 -15.82 -4.41
N PHE A 77 3.89 -15.88 -5.41
CA PHE A 77 2.66 -15.07 -5.41
C PHE A 77 1.72 -15.42 -4.24
N ALA A 78 1.53 -16.70 -3.93
CA ALA A 78 0.69 -17.10 -2.79
C ALA A 78 1.24 -16.56 -1.45
N TRP A 79 2.56 -16.62 -1.25
CA TRP A 79 3.25 -16.04 -0.09
C TRP A 79 3.19 -14.51 -0.03
N MET A 80 2.92 -13.84 -1.14
CA MET A 80 2.67 -12.41 -1.13
C MET A 80 1.20 -12.08 -0.89
N ILE A 81 0.27 -12.90 -1.39
CA ILE A 81 -1.17 -12.62 -1.28
C ILE A 81 -1.67 -12.83 0.16
N TRP A 82 -1.46 -14.03 0.72
CA TRP A 82 -2.10 -14.41 1.99
C TRP A 82 -1.65 -13.57 3.19
N PRO A 83 -0.34 -13.36 3.43
CA PRO A 83 0.11 -12.55 4.56
C PRO A 83 -0.33 -11.09 4.44
N ASN A 84 -0.31 -10.52 3.23
CA ASN A 84 -0.75 -9.15 3.02
C ASN A 84 -2.27 -8.98 3.26
N ILE A 85 -3.10 -9.93 2.82
CA ILE A 85 -4.55 -9.88 3.13
C ILE A 85 -4.76 -9.96 4.64
N PHE A 86 -4.09 -10.91 5.30
CA PHE A 86 -4.22 -11.11 6.75
C PHE A 86 -3.78 -9.88 7.54
N ILE A 87 -2.60 -9.32 7.24
CA ILE A 87 -2.09 -8.12 7.90
C ILE A 87 -2.98 -6.90 7.60
N GLY A 88 -3.53 -6.79 6.39
CA GLY A 88 -4.49 -5.73 6.08
C GLY A 88 -5.78 -5.84 6.88
N LEU A 89 -6.32 -7.05 7.11
CA LEU A 89 -7.47 -7.24 7.99
C LEU A 89 -7.15 -6.88 9.44
N LEU A 90 -5.96 -7.26 9.94
CA LEU A 90 -5.49 -6.85 11.27
C LEU A 90 -5.33 -5.32 11.36
N GLY A 91 -4.87 -4.67 10.30
CA GLY A 91 -4.77 -3.21 10.22
C GLY A 91 -6.13 -2.52 10.35
N LEU A 92 -7.17 -3.04 9.69
CA LEU A 92 -8.53 -2.53 9.84
C LEU A 92 -9.07 -2.72 11.27
N LEU A 93 -8.87 -3.90 11.85
CA LEU A 93 -9.29 -4.17 13.22
C LEU A 93 -8.56 -3.25 14.21
N LEU A 94 -7.25 -3.06 14.04
CA LEU A 94 -6.45 -2.16 14.86
C LEU A 94 -6.91 -0.71 14.72
N CYS A 95 -7.25 -0.26 13.51
CA CYS A 95 -7.82 1.06 13.30
C CYS A 95 -9.12 1.26 14.09
N LEU A 96 -10.05 0.29 14.01
CA LEU A 96 -11.33 0.36 14.72
C LEU A 96 -11.11 0.43 16.23
N VAL A 97 -10.26 -0.45 16.77
CA VAL A 97 -9.92 -0.48 18.20
C VAL A 97 -9.31 0.87 18.62
N CYS A 98 -8.33 1.38 17.89
CA CYS A 98 -7.69 2.67 18.19
C CYS A 98 -8.69 3.83 18.20
N TYR A 99 -9.59 3.92 17.22
CA TYR A 99 -10.57 5.01 17.14
C TYR A 99 -11.64 4.91 18.23
N ILE A 100 -12.11 3.71 18.57
CA ILE A 100 -13.05 3.50 19.69
C ILE A 100 -12.41 3.96 21.01
N PHE A 101 -11.19 3.49 21.29
CA PHE A 101 -10.48 3.88 22.51
C PHE A 101 -10.17 5.38 22.53
N ALA A 102 -9.73 5.96 21.41
CA ALA A 102 -9.46 7.39 21.32
C ALA A 102 -10.73 8.24 21.58
N GLY A 103 -11.89 7.77 21.09
CA GLY A 103 -13.18 8.39 21.32
C GLY A 103 -13.63 8.33 22.79
N ILE A 104 -13.56 7.14 23.41
CA ILE A 104 -13.96 6.93 24.81
C ILE A 104 -13.04 7.68 25.79
N THR A 105 -11.74 7.76 25.47
CA THR A 105 -10.75 8.46 26.30
C THR A 105 -10.69 9.97 26.00
N HIS A 106 -11.58 10.46 25.12
CA HIS A 106 -11.63 11.87 24.71
C HIS A 106 -10.27 12.44 24.27
N GLN A 107 -9.45 11.62 23.60
CA GLN A 107 -8.17 12.08 23.06
C GLN A 107 -8.41 13.17 22.02
N GLY A 108 -7.64 14.26 22.10
CA GLY A 108 -7.76 15.35 21.14
C GLY A 108 -7.35 14.91 19.73
N ALA A 109 -8.23 15.13 18.76
CA ALA A 109 -7.97 14.80 17.34
C ALA A 109 -7.46 16.01 16.53
N GLY A 110 -7.42 17.23 17.11
CA GLY A 110 -7.28 18.46 16.34
C GLY A 110 -6.40 19.59 16.93
N SER A 111 -5.77 19.41 18.10
CA SER A 111 -4.86 20.43 18.66
C SER A 111 -3.41 19.96 18.65
N ILE A 112 -2.45 20.89 18.48
CA ILE A 112 -1.02 20.58 18.52
C ILE A 112 -0.61 19.99 19.88
N GLN A 113 -1.20 20.48 20.98
CA GLN A 113 -0.99 19.88 22.30
C GLN A 113 -1.43 18.42 22.36
N ALA A 114 -2.53 18.05 21.69
CA ALA A 114 -3.00 16.67 21.66
C ALA A 114 -2.09 15.73 20.85
N MET A 115 -1.13 16.27 20.09
CA MET A 115 -0.15 15.46 19.37
C MET A 115 0.98 14.95 20.27
N TYR A 116 1.20 15.54 21.45
CA TYR A 116 2.26 15.12 22.37
C TYR A 116 1.80 13.94 23.24
N GLY A 117 2.65 12.92 23.33
CA GLY A 117 2.37 11.68 24.04
C GLY A 117 1.59 10.66 23.20
N GLU A 118 1.15 9.59 23.86
CA GLU A 118 0.40 8.52 23.20
C GLU A 118 -0.96 9.04 22.75
N ASN A 119 -1.17 9.02 21.44
CA ASN A 119 -2.42 9.39 20.80
C ASN A 119 -2.78 8.34 19.74
N LEU A 120 -3.90 7.66 19.99
CA LEU A 120 -4.39 6.52 19.24
C LEU A 120 -5.06 6.94 17.92
N TRP A 121 -5.45 8.20 17.75
CA TRP A 121 -5.92 8.70 16.45
C TRP A 121 -4.84 8.56 15.38
N PHE A 122 -3.59 8.84 15.72
CA PHE A 122 -2.48 8.66 14.79
C PHE A 122 -2.18 7.18 14.55
N THR A 123 -2.14 6.36 15.59
CA THR A 123 -1.94 4.91 15.49
C THR A 123 -3.00 4.25 14.61
N GLY A 124 -4.27 4.60 14.79
CA GLY A 124 -5.37 4.11 13.97
C GLY A 124 -5.25 4.56 12.51
N SER A 125 -4.89 5.82 12.28
CA SER A 125 -4.68 6.35 10.93
C SER A 125 -3.55 5.63 10.19
N TRP A 126 -2.42 5.35 10.86
CA TRP A 126 -1.35 4.55 10.27
C TRP A 126 -1.74 3.09 10.04
N SER A 127 -2.65 2.55 10.84
CA SER A 127 -3.20 1.20 10.62
C SER A 127 -4.03 1.11 9.32
N LEU A 128 -4.71 2.19 8.92
CA LEU A 128 -5.33 2.29 7.60
C LEU A 128 -4.27 2.34 6.48
N VAL A 129 -3.14 3.02 6.72
CA VAL A 129 -2.04 3.06 5.75
C VAL A 129 -1.38 1.68 5.59
N ILE A 130 -1.23 0.91 6.68
CA ILE A 130 -0.80 -0.50 6.61
C ILE A 130 -1.78 -1.29 5.73
N THR A 131 -3.09 -1.16 5.98
CA THR A 131 -4.12 -1.83 5.19
C THR A 131 -4.03 -1.49 3.71
N LYS A 132 -3.89 -0.19 3.39
CA LYS A 132 -3.73 0.28 2.01
C LYS A 132 -2.56 -0.41 1.31
N TRP A 133 -1.36 -0.36 1.88
CA TRP A 133 -0.16 -0.90 1.23
C TRP A 133 -0.21 -2.42 1.11
N THR A 134 -0.65 -3.11 2.16
CA THR A 134 -0.75 -4.56 2.15
C THR A 134 -1.78 -5.05 1.13
N TRP A 135 -2.97 -4.45 1.07
CA TRP A 135 -3.96 -4.83 0.06
C TRP A 135 -3.52 -4.46 -1.35
N GLN A 136 -2.91 -3.31 -1.56
CA GLN A 136 -2.30 -2.97 -2.85
C GLN A 136 -1.29 -4.05 -3.27
N ASN A 137 -0.47 -4.55 -2.34
CA ASN A 137 0.46 -5.63 -2.58
C ASN A 137 -0.23 -6.95 -2.95
N ALA A 138 -1.27 -7.33 -2.22
CA ALA A 138 -2.03 -8.56 -2.46
C ALA A 138 -2.77 -8.52 -3.82
N PHE A 139 -3.44 -7.42 -4.14
CA PHE A 139 -4.14 -7.27 -5.41
C PHE A 139 -3.18 -7.24 -6.60
N PHE A 140 -2.04 -6.56 -6.45
CA PHE A 140 -0.98 -6.59 -7.44
C PHE A 140 -0.51 -8.04 -7.66
N ALA A 141 -0.10 -8.75 -6.61
CA ALA A 141 0.35 -10.13 -6.71
C ALA A 141 -0.71 -11.06 -7.34
N ARG A 142 -1.99 -10.92 -6.97
CA ARG A 142 -3.10 -11.68 -7.57
C ARG A 142 -3.29 -11.40 -9.06
N LYS A 143 -3.20 -10.14 -9.47
CA LYS A 143 -3.33 -9.74 -10.89
C LYS A 143 -2.25 -10.39 -11.75
N TYR A 144 -1.00 -10.40 -11.29
CA TYR A 144 0.11 -11.02 -12.03
C TYR A 144 0.10 -12.56 -11.95
N ALA A 145 -0.30 -13.14 -10.82
CA ALA A 145 -0.49 -14.58 -10.70
C ALA A 145 -1.54 -15.11 -11.71
N LYS A 146 -2.65 -14.39 -11.90
CA LYS A 146 -3.69 -14.75 -12.90
C LYS A 146 -3.15 -14.65 -14.33
N LYS A 147 -2.37 -13.61 -14.64
CA LYS A 147 -1.77 -13.43 -15.97
C LYS A 147 -0.78 -14.54 -16.32
N LEU A 148 0.07 -14.95 -15.36
CA LEU A 148 1.05 -16.01 -15.57
C LEU A 148 0.43 -17.41 -15.54
N GLY A 149 -0.64 -17.61 -14.76
CA GLY A 149 -1.39 -18.88 -14.73
C GLY A 149 -2.37 -19.07 -15.89
N GLY A 150 -2.83 -17.98 -16.51
CA GLY A 150 -3.72 -17.99 -17.69
C GLY A 150 -2.97 -17.99 -19.03
N GLY A 151 -1.66 -17.73 -19.05
CA GLY A 151 -0.84 -17.68 -20.26
C GLY A 151 -0.54 -19.02 -20.95
N ALA A 152 -1.20 -20.12 -20.55
CA ALA A 152 -1.20 -21.38 -21.29
C ALA A 152 -2.33 -21.46 -22.33
N VAL A 153 -3.24 -20.47 -22.39
CA VAL A 153 -4.26 -20.38 -23.44
C VAL A 153 -4.30 -18.95 -23.97
N GLU A 154 -3.92 -18.85 -25.25
CA GLU A 154 -4.11 -17.73 -26.17
C GLU A 154 -3.30 -16.45 -25.96
N GLY A 155 -2.32 -16.28 -26.86
CA GLY A 155 -1.93 -14.97 -27.32
C GLY A 155 -3.14 -14.27 -27.93
N SER A 156 -3.64 -13.25 -27.24
CA SER A 156 -4.52 -12.25 -27.81
C SER A 156 -4.36 -10.95 -27.05
N GLU A 157 -4.74 -9.88 -27.73
CA GLU A 157 -4.12 -8.58 -27.66
C GLU A 157 -4.35 -7.79 -26.37
N VAL A 158 -3.42 -6.85 -26.17
CA VAL A 158 -3.50 -5.77 -25.20
C VAL A 158 -4.77 -4.95 -25.46
N SER A 159 -5.79 -5.15 -24.64
CA SER A 159 -6.76 -4.12 -24.27
C SER A 159 -6.99 -4.21 -22.77
N VAL A 160 -6.40 -3.25 -22.04
CA VAL A 160 -6.88 -2.92 -20.70
C VAL A 160 -8.05 -1.99 -20.99
N ALA A 161 -9.26 -2.54 -21.09
CA ALA A 161 -10.46 -1.76 -21.12
C ALA A 161 -10.50 -0.86 -19.88
N GLU A 162 -10.65 0.43 -20.14
CA GLU A 162 -11.16 1.44 -19.21
C GLU A 162 -12.30 0.85 -18.38
N GLU A 163 -12.21 1.01 -17.06
CA GLU A 163 -13.42 1.08 -16.27
C GLU A 163 -13.71 2.58 -16.18
N ASP A 164 -14.48 3.04 -17.16
CA ASP A 164 -14.97 4.40 -17.25
C ASP A 164 -15.75 4.75 -15.98
N VAL A 165 -15.35 5.88 -15.40
CA VAL A 165 -16.17 6.64 -14.46
C VAL A 165 -17.40 7.11 -15.26
N GLU A 166 -18.54 6.45 -15.07
CA GLU A 166 -19.83 7.00 -15.48
C GLU A 166 -20.07 8.31 -14.69
N VAL A 167 -19.77 9.44 -15.32
CA VAL A 167 -20.36 10.73 -14.96
C VAL A 167 -21.77 10.72 -15.55
N GLY A 168 -22.72 10.28 -14.72
CA GLY A 168 -24.15 10.49 -14.94
C GLY A 168 -24.47 11.98 -14.85
N LYS A 169 -25.23 12.43 -15.85
CA LYS A 169 -25.67 13.79 -16.18
C LYS A 169 -26.31 14.59 -15.04
#